data_AF-A0A3N6GED8-F1
#
_entry.id   AF-A0A3N6GED8-F1
#
_cell.length_a   1.000
_cell.length_b   1.000
_cell.length_c   1.000
_cell.angle_alpha   90.00
_cell.angle_beta   90.00
_cell.angle_gamma   90.00
#
_symmetry.space_group_name_H-M   'P 1'
#
loop_
_entity.id
_entity.type
_entity.pdbx_description
1 polymer ?
#
loop_
_entity_poly.entity_id
_entity_poly.type
_entity_poly.pdbx_seq_one_letter_code
_entity_poly.pdbx_strand_id
1 'polypeptide(L)'
;MWANFAQLGHRLPETTGMFERAMGAGVGIVRVLLTASDSTAGERLAGRELGSELEHELQASLRKARLLDQRAHAETVRVVTDGRLVGDIAREVVAATGWTGPHFAAGS
;
A
#
# COMPACT_ATOMS: atom_id res chain seq x y z
N MET A 1 10.01 -8.20 10.99
CA MET A 1 9.25 -6.93 11.09
C MET A 1 7.78 -7.10 10.75
N TRP A 2 7.42 -7.87 9.71
CA TRP A 2 6.02 -8.11 9.30
C TRP A 2 5.20 -9.03 10.22
N ALA A 3 5.83 -10.05 10.83
CA ALA A 3 5.14 -10.99 11.73
C ALA A 3 4.52 -10.30 12.97
N ASN A 4 5.13 -9.22 13.45
CA ASN A 4 4.71 -8.53 14.66
C ASN A 4 3.38 -7.78 14.48
N PHE A 5 3.11 -7.28 13.27
CA PHE A 5 1.86 -6.55 12.97
C PHE A 5 0.66 -7.50 12.80
N ALA A 6 0.87 -8.67 12.21
CA ALA A 6 -0.16 -9.69 12.08
C ALA A 6 -0.61 -10.23 13.45
N GLN A 7 0.31 -10.33 14.41
CA GLN A 7 0.06 -10.86 15.75
C GLN A 7 -0.74 -9.90 16.65
N LEU A 8 -0.68 -8.60 16.38
CA LEU A 8 -1.45 -7.56 17.07
C LEU A 8 -2.83 -7.30 16.44
N GLY A 9 -3.22 -8.06 15.41
CA GLY A 9 -4.51 -7.91 14.73
C GLY A 9 -4.65 -6.63 13.89
N HIS A 10 -3.61 -5.81 13.80
CA HIS A 10 -3.63 -4.58 13.03
C HIS A 10 -3.66 -4.88 11.53
N ARG A 11 -4.74 -4.48 10.86
CA ARG A 11 -4.76 -4.37 9.39
C ARG A 11 -4.32 -2.96 9.01
N LEU A 12 -3.61 -2.83 7.88
CA LEU A 12 -2.97 -1.60 7.36
C LEU A 12 -3.75 -0.27 7.52
N PRO A 13 -5.09 -0.19 7.51
CA PRO A 13 -5.79 1.08 7.76
C PRO A 13 -5.60 1.62 9.18
N GLU A 14 -5.42 0.75 10.18
CA GLU A 14 -5.42 1.08 11.60
C GLU A 14 -4.05 1.57 12.12
N THR A 15 -3.00 1.47 11.30
CA THR A 15 -1.62 1.83 11.70
C THR A 15 -1.32 3.32 11.59
N THR A 16 -2.17 4.14 10.95
CA THR A 16 -1.88 5.58 10.83
C THR A 16 -1.71 6.24 12.21
N GLY A 17 -2.65 6.01 13.13
CA GLY A 17 -2.56 6.57 14.47
C GLY A 17 -1.36 6.03 15.26
N MET A 18 -0.84 4.84 14.92
CA MET A 18 0.42 4.34 15.47
C MET A 18 1.61 5.16 14.95
N PHE A 19 1.67 5.46 13.66
CA PHE A 19 2.77 6.23 13.09
C PHE A 19 2.81 7.66 13.63
N GLU A 20 1.66 8.32 13.76
CA GLU A 20 1.57 9.66 14.36
C GLU A 20 2.08 9.66 15.82
N ARG A 21 1.70 8.65 16.61
CA ARG A 21 2.16 8.50 18.00
C ARG A 21 3.65 8.17 18.11
N ALA A 22 4.17 7.35 17.20
CA ALA A 22 5.58 6.92 17.24
C ALA A 22 6.54 7.99 16.71
N MET A 23 6.12 8.79 15.73
CA MET A 23 6.98 9.75 15.03
C MET A 23 6.90 11.17 15.60
N GLY A 24 5.92 11.46 16.47
CA GLY A 24 5.74 12.76 17.11
C GLY A 24 4.90 13.75 16.28
N ALA A 25 4.51 14.86 16.91
CA ALA A 25 3.73 15.91 16.27
C ALA A 25 4.55 16.60 15.15
N GLY A 26 3.90 16.87 13.99
CA GLY A 26 4.51 17.58 12.86
C GLY A 26 4.95 16.70 11.68
N VAL A 27 4.76 15.38 11.74
CA VAL A 27 5.06 14.49 10.63
C VAL A 27 3.88 14.41 9.65
N GLY A 28 4.12 14.79 8.39
CA GLY A 28 3.17 14.60 7.31
C GLY A 28 3.16 13.13 6.85
N ILE A 29 1.99 12.48 6.92
CA ILE A 29 1.81 11.12 6.42
C ILE A 29 1.06 11.19 5.09
N VAL A 30 1.75 10.87 3.99
CA VAL A 30 1.10 10.65 2.69
C VAL A 30 0.74 9.19 2.55
N ARG A 31 -0.55 8.91 2.34
CA ARG A 31 -1.07 7.54 2.19
C ARG A 31 -1.17 7.21 0.72
N VAL A 32 -0.52 6.12 0.30
CA VAL A 32 -0.60 5.61 -1.06
C VAL A 32 -1.11 4.17 -1.02
N LEU A 33 -2.19 3.90 -1.74
CA LEU A 33 -2.75 2.57 -1.93
C LEU A 33 -2.49 2.10 -3.36
N LEU A 34 -1.66 1.07 -3.49
CA LEU A 34 -1.44 0.40 -4.78
C LEU A 34 -2.62 -0.54 -5.05
N THR A 35 -3.25 -0.40 -6.21
CA THR A 35 -4.37 -1.25 -6.64
C THR A 35 -3.98 -2.07 -7.87
N ALA A 36 -4.55 -3.27 -7.96
CA ALA A 36 -4.48 -4.13 -9.13
C ALA A 36 -5.85 -4.78 -9.31
N SER A 37 -6.21 -5.07 -10.56
CA SER A 37 -7.33 -5.97 -10.86
C SER A 37 -7.05 -7.38 -10.35
N ASP A 38 -8.12 -8.15 -10.17
CA ASP A 38 -8.02 -9.54 -9.73
C ASP A 38 -7.27 -10.41 -10.74
N SER A 39 -7.38 -10.11 -12.05
CA SER A 39 -6.63 -10.82 -13.08
C SER A 39 -5.13 -10.57 -12.94
N THR A 40 -4.70 -9.32 -12.78
CA THR A 40 -3.28 -8.99 -12.55
C THR A 40 -2.75 -9.57 -11.24
N ALA A 41 -3.56 -9.56 -10.18
CA ALA A 41 -3.19 -10.20 -8.92
C ALA A 41 -3.05 -11.72 -9.10
N GLY A 42 -3.99 -12.34 -9.81
CA GLY A 42 -4.01 -13.77 -10.13
C GLY A 42 -2.81 -14.21 -10.96
N GLU A 43 -2.44 -13.46 -12.00
CA GLU A 43 -1.24 -13.75 -12.81
C GLU A 43 0.04 -13.73 -11.97
N ARG A 44 0.17 -12.76 -11.06
CA ARG A 44 1.33 -12.66 -10.15
C ARG A 44 1.38 -13.79 -9.13
N LEU A 45 0.22 -14.24 -8.64
CA LEU A 45 0.10 -15.37 -7.71
C LEU A 45 0.32 -16.72 -8.41
N ALA A 46 -0.24 -16.91 -9.60
CA ALA A 46 -0.07 -18.11 -10.41
C ALA A 46 1.39 -18.35 -10.83
N GLY A 47 2.19 -17.28 -10.93
CA GLY A 47 3.64 -17.38 -11.11
C GLY A 47 4.42 -17.92 -9.89
N ARG A 48 3.76 -18.13 -8.73
CA ARG A 48 4.38 -18.56 -7.47
C ARG A 48 3.74 -19.82 -6.86
N GLU A 49 2.44 -20.01 -7.04
CA GLU A 49 1.66 -21.06 -6.40
C GLU A 49 0.84 -21.85 -7.44
N LEU A 50 0.78 -23.19 -7.32
CA LEU A 50 -0.01 -24.07 -8.17
C LEU A 50 -1.17 -24.70 -7.38
N GLY A 51 -2.41 -24.59 -7.89
CA GLY A 51 -3.56 -25.35 -7.38
C GLY A 51 -4.54 -24.56 -6.49
N SER A 52 -5.26 -25.24 -5.59
CA SER A 52 -6.38 -24.72 -4.79
C SER A 52 -6.04 -23.54 -3.86
N GLU A 53 -4.76 -23.33 -3.56
CA GLU A 53 -4.25 -22.16 -2.83
C GLU A 53 -4.46 -20.86 -3.63
N LEU A 54 -4.41 -20.92 -4.97
CA LEU A 54 -4.60 -19.75 -5.83
C LEU A 54 -6.02 -19.17 -5.71
N GLU A 55 -7.05 -20.00 -5.75
CA GLU A 55 -8.44 -19.55 -5.61
C GLU A 55 -8.70 -18.99 -4.21
N HIS A 56 -8.17 -19.66 -3.18
CA HIS A 56 -8.30 -19.19 -1.80
C HIS A 56 -7.62 -17.82 -1.61
N GLU A 57 -6.42 -17.63 -2.15
CA GLU A 57 -5.70 -16.36 -2.10
C GLU A 57 -6.37 -15.26 -2.94
N LEU A 58 -6.99 -15.60 -4.08
CA LEU A 58 -7.79 -14.66 -4.87
C LEU A 58 -9.00 -14.16 -4.07
N GLN A 59 -9.78 -15.05 -3.44
CA GLN A 59 -10.90 -14.66 -2.59
C GLN A 59 -10.45 -13.86 -1.36
N ALA A 60 -9.29 -14.21 -0.79
CA ALA A 60 -8.69 -13.44 0.29
C ALA A 60 -8.24 -12.04 -0.17
N SER A 61 -7.65 -11.92 -1.37
CA SER A 61 -7.25 -10.66 -1.98
C SER A 61 -8.45 -9.75 -2.23
N LEU A 62 -9.53 -10.29 -2.83
CA LEU A 62 -10.80 -9.58 -3.05
C LEU A 62 -11.38 -9.00 -1.76
N ARG A 63 -11.43 -9.82 -0.70
CA ARG A 63 -11.90 -9.38 0.63
C ARG A 63 -11.00 -8.28 1.19
N LYS A 64 -9.68 -8.40 1.05
CA LYS A 64 -8.72 -7.37 1.49
C LYS A 64 -8.87 -6.08 0.68
N ALA A 65 -9.04 -6.17 -0.64
CA ALA A 65 -9.23 -5.02 -1.52
C ALA A 65 -10.48 -4.22 -1.15
N ARG A 66 -11.63 -4.90 -0.94
CA ARG A 66 -12.88 -4.25 -0.48
C ARG A 66 -12.70 -3.60 0.89
N LEU A 67 -12.00 -4.25 1.81
CA LEU A 67 -11.75 -3.70 3.14
C LEU A 67 -10.86 -2.44 3.08
N LEU A 68 -9.83 -2.47 2.25
CA LEU A 68 -8.95 -1.33 2.01
C LEU A 68 -9.74 -0.19 1.35
N ASP A 69 -10.63 -0.51 0.42
CA ASP A 69 -11.45 0.47 -0.26
C ASP A 69 -12.40 1.21 0.70
N GLN A 70 -13.05 0.46 1.60
CA GLN A 70 -13.97 1.01 2.60
C GLN A 70 -13.28 1.81 3.71
N ARG A 71 -12.02 1.48 4.03
CA ARG A 71 -11.30 2.06 5.17
C ARG A 71 -10.21 3.05 4.77
N ALA A 72 -9.99 3.25 3.47
CA ALA A 72 -9.03 4.23 3.00
C ALA A 72 -9.46 5.63 3.46
N HIS A 73 -8.51 6.40 3.99
CA HIS A 73 -8.73 7.81 4.28
C HIS A 73 -9.06 8.54 2.97
N ALA A 74 -9.90 9.58 3.00
CA ALA A 74 -10.31 10.33 1.80
C ALA A 74 -9.12 10.89 1.01
N GLU A 75 -8.04 11.22 1.71
CA GLU A 75 -6.79 11.75 1.13
C GLU A 75 -5.81 10.65 0.66
N THR A 76 -6.22 9.38 0.65
CA THR A 76 -5.36 8.28 0.18
C THR A 76 -5.22 8.35 -1.34
N VAL A 77 -4.00 8.55 -1.82
CA VAL A 77 -3.69 8.50 -3.25
C VAL A 77 -3.74 7.05 -3.72
N ARG A 78 -4.43 6.79 -4.82
CA ARG A 78 -4.55 5.45 -5.41
C ARG A 78 -3.73 5.35 -6.66
N VAL A 79 -2.90 4.32 -6.74
CA VAL A 79 -2.01 4.07 -7.88
C VAL A 79 -2.35 2.70 -8.46
N VAL A 80 -2.93 2.70 -9.65
CA VAL A 80 -3.24 1.47 -10.40
C VAL A 80 -1.94 0.86 -10.90
N THR A 81 -1.79 -0.46 -10.77
CA THR A 81 -0.56 -1.18 -11.15
C THR A 81 -0.77 -2.14 -12.32
N ASP A 82 -1.99 -2.26 -12.85
CA ASP A 82 -2.34 -3.12 -13.97
C ASP A 82 -1.58 -2.75 -15.24
N GLY A 83 -0.88 -3.71 -15.85
CA GLY A 83 -0.16 -3.52 -17.11
C GLY A 83 0.96 -2.48 -17.07
N ARG A 84 1.36 -1.99 -15.88
CA ARG A 84 2.33 -0.91 -15.73
C ARG A 84 3.71 -1.41 -15.32
N LEU A 85 4.73 -0.73 -15.84
CA LEU A 85 6.11 -0.94 -15.42
C LEU A 85 6.33 -0.43 -14.00
N VAL A 86 7.17 -1.14 -13.24
CA VAL A 86 7.54 -0.77 -11.87
C VAL A 86 8.12 0.65 -11.81
N GLY A 87 8.92 1.05 -12.80
CA GLY A 87 9.50 2.39 -12.87
C GLY A 87 8.46 3.51 -13.00
N ASP A 88 7.36 3.27 -13.70
CA ASP A 88 6.29 4.25 -13.86
C ASP A 88 5.43 4.36 -12.62
N ILE A 89 5.16 3.23 -11.97
CA ILE A 89 4.50 3.19 -10.66
C ILE A 89 5.35 3.96 -9.63
N ALA A 90 6.66 3.69 -9.58
CA ALA A 90 7.57 4.36 -8.65
C ALA A 90 7.59 5.87 -8.84
N ARG A 91 7.59 6.35 -10.10
CA ARG A 91 7.55 7.79 -10.40
C ARG A 91 6.26 8.44 -9.93
N GLU A 92 5.12 7.79 -10.10
CA GLU A 92 3.82 8.29 -9.63
C GLU A 92 3.76 8.34 -8.10
N VAL A 93 4.26 7.31 -7.42
CA VAL A 93 4.34 7.30 -5.94
C VAL A 93 5.21 8.45 -5.45
N VAL A 94 6.39 8.64 -6.04
CA VAL A 94 7.31 9.74 -5.69
C VAL A 94 6.69 11.12 -5.91
N ALA A 95 5.94 11.29 -7.00
CA ALA A 95 5.22 12.53 -7.26
C ALA A 95 4.09 12.75 -6.23
N ALA A 96 3.33 11.71 -5.91
CA ALA A 96 2.24 11.76 -4.93
C ALA A 96 2.71 12.09 -3.53
N THR A 97 3.91 11.64 -3.15
CA THR A 97 4.49 11.90 -1.82
C THR A 97 5.22 13.24 -1.72
N GLY A 98 5.44 13.94 -2.84
CA GLY A 98 6.21 15.17 -2.87
C GLY A 98 7.68 14.98 -2.50
N TRP A 99 8.21 13.75 -2.57
CA TRP A 99 9.60 13.44 -2.20
C TRP A 99 10.65 14.06 -3.14
N THR A 100 10.21 14.60 -4.27
CA THR A 100 11.04 15.39 -5.20
C THR A 100 11.01 16.90 -4.91
N GLY A 101 10.39 17.34 -3.81
CA GLY A 101 10.45 18.72 -3.34
C GLY A 101 11.88 19.19 -3.03
N PRO A 102 12.13 20.52 -2.94
CA PRO A 102 13.46 21.05 -2.75
C PRO A 102 14.11 20.39 -1.53
N HIS A 103 15.31 19.85 -1.74
CA HIS A 103 16.19 19.36 -0.69
C HIS A 103 16.21 20.42 0.41
N PHE A 104 15.67 20.13 1.59
CA PHE A 104 15.82 21.01 2.74
C PHE A 104 17.31 21.02 3.08
N ALA A 105 18.06 21.95 2.49
CA ALA A 105 19.40 22.26 2.93
C ALA A 105 19.28 22.59 4.42
N ALA A 106 19.92 21.77 5.25
CA ALA A 106 19.97 22.00 6.69
C ALA A 106 20.48 23.44 6.91
N GLY A 107 19.61 24.26 7.49
CA GLY A 107 19.90 25.65 7.82
C GLY A 107 21.15 25.74 8.68
N SER A 108 21.98 26.72 8.34
CA SER A 108 23.22 27.13 8.98
C SER A 108 23.00 27.64 10.40
#